data_AF-A0A9E2H7W8-F1
#
_entry.id   AF-A0A9E2H7W8-F1
#
_cell.length_a   1.000
_cell.length_b   1.000
_cell.length_c   1.000
_cell.angle_alpha   90.00
_cell.angle_beta   90.00
_cell.angle_gamma   90.00
#
_symmetry.space_group_name_H-M   'P 1'
#
loop_
_entity.id
_entity.type
_entity.pdbx_description
1 polymer ?
#
loop_
_entity_poly.entity_id
_entity_poly.type
_entity_poly.pdbx_seq_one_letter_code
_entity_poly.pdbx_strand_id
1 'polypeptide(L)'
;MDKYDTLLLDWADSSKIDEAECGKVVQVFGSWIVTEEGLVYGGSPHVEYFIEASRLWEVRPRTRQWDWLLHMDEKAWMSDADVYCLNTAFFFALDFFRAKQPRDFQGADTVGTLSLQAIGLLNRRPGAGGEIGKKLDNAVKRLSSYERDDDKEPRER
;
A
#
# COMPACT_ATOMS: atom_id res chain seq x y z
N MET A 1 26.66 17.91 14.25
CA MET A 1 25.60 17.95 13.23
C MET A 1 25.28 16.49 12.97
N ASP A 2 24.19 16.02 13.54
CA ASP A 2 23.85 14.61 13.52
C ASP A 2 23.33 14.24 12.12
N LYS A 3 23.53 12.97 11.73
CA LYS A 3 23.12 12.40 10.43
C LYS A 3 21.63 12.65 10.08
N TYR A 4 20.82 12.98 11.08
CA TYR A 4 19.41 13.32 10.96
C TYR A 4 19.15 14.77 10.55
N ASP A 5 20.03 15.71 10.90
CA ASP A 5 19.91 17.12 10.48
C ASP A 5 20.14 17.26 8.97
N THR A 6 21.00 16.42 8.40
CA THR A 6 21.31 16.43 6.96
C THR A 6 20.16 15.89 6.12
N LEU A 7 19.41 14.90 6.62
CA LEU A 7 18.22 14.35 5.95
C LEU A 7 17.05 15.35 5.94
N LEU A 8 16.93 16.17 6.98
CA LEU A 8 15.97 17.27 7.06
C LEU A 8 16.30 18.42 6.09
N LEU A 9 17.60 18.65 5.82
CA LEU A 9 18.08 19.66 4.88
C LEU A 9 17.94 19.22 3.41
N ASP A 10 18.15 17.95 3.08
CA ASP A 10 17.83 17.40 1.74
C ASP A 10 16.31 17.39 1.48
N TRP A 11 15.50 17.24 2.54
CA TRP A 11 14.04 17.38 2.48
C TRP A 11 13.59 18.80 2.14
N ALA A 12 14.33 19.82 2.58
CA ALA A 12 14.05 21.21 2.25
C ALA A 12 14.36 21.56 0.78
N ASP A 13 15.12 20.74 0.05
CA ASP A 13 15.32 20.90 -1.40
C ASP A 13 14.27 20.12 -2.22
N SER A 14 13.57 19.18 -1.56
CA SER A 14 12.37 18.51 -2.10
C SER A 14 11.10 19.38 -2.01
N SER A 15 11.22 20.63 -1.56
CA SER A 15 10.15 21.65 -1.55
C SER A 15 9.79 22.18 -2.94
N LYS A 16 10.02 21.38 -3.99
CA LYS A 16 9.53 21.59 -5.36
C LYS A 16 8.48 20.55 -5.76
N ILE A 17 7.77 20.01 -4.79
CA ILE A 17 6.39 19.61 -5.08
C ILE A 17 5.65 20.93 -5.16
N ASP A 18 5.31 21.36 -6.37
CA ASP A 18 4.49 22.55 -6.57
C ASP A 18 3.21 22.35 -5.73
N GLU A 19 3.11 23.06 -4.60
CA GLU A 19 1.93 23.05 -3.72
C GLU A 19 0.63 23.37 -4.50
N ALA A 20 0.78 23.94 -5.70
CA ALA A 20 -0.27 24.28 -6.63
C ALA A 20 -1.06 23.09 -7.19
N GLU A 21 -0.51 21.86 -7.22
CA GLU A 21 -1.16 20.72 -7.91
C GLU A 21 -1.60 19.55 -7.00
N CYS A 22 -1.19 19.49 -5.72
CA CYS A 22 -1.48 18.32 -4.86
C CYS A 22 -2.11 18.65 -3.50
N GLY A 23 -2.46 19.91 -3.26
CA GLY A 23 -3.06 20.37 -2.02
C GLY A 23 -2.07 20.41 -0.84
N LYS A 24 -2.57 20.87 0.31
CA LYS A 24 -1.75 21.08 1.51
C LYS A 24 -1.23 19.76 2.09
N VAL A 25 0.04 19.74 2.50
CA VAL A 25 0.65 18.58 3.18
C VAL A 25 0.04 18.40 4.59
N VAL A 26 -0.38 17.16 4.89
CA VAL A 26 -0.95 16.75 6.17
C VAL A 26 0.10 16.00 7.00
N GLN A 27 0.74 14.99 6.41
CA GLN A 27 1.69 14.11 7.12
C GLN A 27 2.66 13.45 6.13
N VAL A 28 3.85 13.10 6.61
CA VAL A 28 4.93 12.49 5.82
C VAL A 28 5.36 11.16 6.42
N PHE A 29 5.65 10.19 5.56
CA PHE A 29 6.23 8.89 5.89
C PHE A 29 7.28 8.48 4.84
N GLY A 30 8.56 8.75 5.12
CA GLY A 30 9.62 8.51 4.13
C GLY A 30 9.32 9.25 2.83
N SER A 31 9.37 8.56 1.69
CA SER A 31 9.06 9.12 0.37
C SER A 31 7.56 9.34 0.10
N TRP A 32 6.66 8.98 1.02
CA TRP A 32 5.21 9.13 0.84
C TRP A 32 4.65 10.29 1.66
N ILE A 33 3.83 11.10 1.01
CA ILE A 33 3.30 12.36 1.52
C ILE A 33 1.78 12.30 1.46
N VAL A 34 1.12 12.40 2.60
CA VAL A 34 -0.32 12.55 2.72
C VAL A 34 -0.65 14.03 2.57
N THR A 35 -1.49 14.37 1.60
CA THR A 35 -2.01 15.72 1.39
C THR A 35 -3.51 15.78 1.70
N GLU A 36 -4.14 16.94 1.58
CA GLU A 36 -5.61 17.07 1.69
C GLU A 36 -6.37 16.41 0.52
N GLU A 37 -5.67 16.10 -0.57
CA GLU A 37 -6.27 15.55 -1.80
C GLU A 37 -6.01 14.06 -1.96
N GLY A 38 -4.94 13.51 -1.35
CA GLY A 38 -4.61 12.10 -1.47
C GLY A 38 -3.22 11.75 -0.93
N LEU A 39 -2.57 10.80 -1.60
CA LEU A 39 -1.24 10.33 -1.27
C LEU A 39 -0.29 10.55 -2.47
N VAL A 40 0.83 11.23 -2.22
CA VAL A 40 1.84 11.57 -3.23
C VAL A 40 3.13 10.82 -2.93
N TYR A 41 3.79 10.30 -3.95
CA TYR A 41 5.16 9.83 -3.84
C TYR A 41 6.15 10.94 -4.21
N GLY A 42 6.95 11.38 -3.24
CA GLY A 42 7.97 12.42 -3.40
C GLY A 42 9.38 11.90 -3.70
N GLY A 43 9.55 10.60 -3.96
CA GLY A 43 10.87 10.02 -4.23
C GLY A 43 11.39 10.27 -5.65
N SER A 44 12.65 10.64 -5.77
CA SER A 44 13.36 10.76 -7.05
C SER A 44 13.76 9.37 -7.61
N PRO A 45 13.70 9.13 -8.93
CA PRO A 45 13.40 10.06 -10.02
C PRO A 45 11.91 10.12 -10.43
N HIS A 46 11.01 9.51 -9.66
CA HIS A 46 9.62 9.26 -10.07
C HIS A 46 8.60 10.03 -9.23
N VAL A 47 8.60 11.36 -9.33
CA VAL A 47 7.73 12.27 -8.54
C VAL A 47 6.27 12.29 -9.03
N GLU A 48 5.86 11.35 -9.88
CA GLU A 48 4.61 11.44 -10.66
C GLU A 48 3.45 10.59 -10.11
N TYR A 49 3.62 9.90 -8.98
CA TYR A 49 2.58 9.02 -8.46
C TYR A 49 1.71 9.74 -7.43
N PHE A 50 0.48 10.04 -7.84
CA PHE A 50 -0.58 10.55 -6.98
C PHE A 50 -1.75 9.55 -6.91
N ILE A 51 -2.12 9.19 -5.68
CA ILE A 51 -3.30 8.39 -5.36
C ILE A 51 -4.33 9.32 -4.76
N GLU A 52 -5.32 9.68 -5.56
CA GLU A 52 -6.43 10.53 -5.10
C GLU A 52 -7.16 9.87 -3.92
N ALA A 53 -7.61 10.67 -2.95
CA ALA A 53 -8.29 10.18 -1.75
C ALA A 53 -9.54 9.33 -2.05
N SER A 54 -10.25 9.61 -3.15
CA SER A 54 -11.41 8.84 -3.61
C SER A 54 -11.03 7.40 -4.03
N ARG A 55 -9.78 7.20 -4.45
CA ARG A 55 -9.25 5.93 -4.96
C ARG A 55 -8.57 5.08 -3.90
N LEU A 56 -8.33 5.60 -2.70
CA LEU A 56 -7.76 4.83 -1.57
C LEU A 56 -8.61 3.60 -1.21
N TRP A 57 -9.91 3.65 -1.50
CA TRP A 57 -10.86 2.58 -1.20
C TRP A 57 -10.98 1.52 -2.31
N GLU A 58 -10.18 1.63 -3.39
CA GLU A 58 -10.16 0.64 -4.47
C GLU A 58 -9.61 -0.70 -3.98
N VAL A 59 -10.42 -1.74 -4.16
CA VAL A 59 -10.07 -3.13 -3.86
C VAL A 59 -10.25 -4.00 -5.10
N ARG A 60 -9.44 -5.06 -5.22
CA ARG A 60 -9.57 -6.02 -6.32
C ARG A 60 -10.94 -6.72 -6.27
N PRO A 61 -11.72 -6.76 -7.36
CA PRO A 61 -13.13 -7.23 -7.32
C PRO A 61 -13.35 -8.65 -6.79
N ARG A 62 -12.36 -9.54 -6.91
CA ARG A 62 -12.49 -10.96 -6.52
C ARG A 62 -11.87 -11.30 -5.18
N THR A 63 -10.74 -10.67 -4.84
CA THR A 63 -9.97 -10.99 -3.63
C THR A 63 -10.15 -9.95 -2.54
N ARG A 64 -10.75 -8.80 -2.87
CA ARG A 64 -10.92 -7.64 -1.98
C ARG A 64 -9.61 -7.13 -1.37
N GLN A 65 -8.48 -7.44 -1.99
CA GLN A 65 -7.18 -6.93 -1.58
C GLN A 65 -7.04 -5.45 -1.99
N TRP A 66 -6.34 -4.66 -1.20
CA TRP A 66 -6.08 -3.24 -1.50
C TRP A 66 -5.32 -3.13 -2.82
N ASP A 67 -5.94 -2.51 -3.82
CA ASP A 67 -5.37 -2.54 -5.17
C ASP A 67 -4.06 -1.75 -5.24
N TRP A 68 -4.07 -0.54 -4.66
CA TRP A 68 -2.90 0.34 -4.63
C TRP A 68 -1.71 -0.23 -3.90
N LEU A 69 -1.90 -0.89 -2.76
CA LEU A 69 -0.80 -1.50 -2.01
C LEU A 69 -0.10 -2.59 -2.85
N LEU A 70 -0.86 -3.41 -3.57
CA LEU A 70 -0.29 -4.43 -4.46
C LEU A 70 0.32 -3.81 -5.72
N HIS A 71 -0.36 -2.83 -6.33
CA HIS A 71 0.11 -2.21 -7.57
C HIS A 71 1.41 -1.42 -7.40
N MET A 72 1.57 -0.73 -6.28
CA MET A 72 2.80 0.01 -5.99
C MET A 72 3.96 -0.93 -5.66
N ASP A 73 3.70 -2.05 -4.99
CA ASP A 73 4.72 -3.06 -4.76
C ASP A 73 5.30 -3.53 -6.11
N GLU A 74 4.49 -3.79 -7.14
CA GLU A 74 4.96 -4.26 -8.47
C GLU A 74 5.91 -3.29 -9.21
N LYS A 75 6.10 -2.05 -8.75
CA LYS A 75 6.97 -1.06 -9.41
C LYS A 75 8.45 -1.36 -9.13
N ALA A 76 9.23 -1.53 -10.20
CA ALA A 76 10.66 -1.86 -10.10
C ALA A 76 11.52 -0.78 -9.41
N TRP A 77 11.05 0.46 -9.36
CA TRP A 77 11.74 1.58 -8.72
C TRP A 77 11.37 1.75 -7.24
N MET A 78 10.40 1.01 -6.72
CA MET A 78 10.04 1.02 -5.29
C MET A 78 11.01 0.16 -4.49
N SER A 79 11.72 0.77 -3.54
CA SER A 79 12.54 0.01 -2.59
C SER A 79 11.67 -0.70 -1.54
N ASP A 80 12.22 -1.73 -0.88
CA ASP A 80 11.57 -2.36 0.28
C ASP A 80 11.15 -1.30 1.32
N ALA A 81 12.00 -0.29 1.56
CA ALA A 81 11.73 0.79 2.51
C ALA A 81 10.54 1.67 2.07
N ASP A 82 10.45 2.00 0.77
CA ASP A 82 9.34 2.76 0.23
C ASP A 82 8.02 2.00 0.35
N VAL A 83 8.02 0.67 0.20
CA VAL A 83 6.83 -0.17 0.38
C VAL A 83 6.38 -0.18 1.85
N TYR A 84 7.30 -0.26 2.81
CA TYR A 84 6.93 -0.16 4.23
C TYR A 84 6.38 1.22 4.59
N CYS A 85 6.99 2.29 4.07
CA CYS A 85 6.50 3.66 4.23
C CYS A 85 5.11 3.84 3.60
N LEU A 86 4.89 3.29 2.40
CA LEU A 86 3.59 3.28 1.73
C LEU A 86 2.51 2.68 2.63
N ASN A 87 2.75 1.50 3.19
CA ASN A 87 1.74 0.82 4.02
C ASN A 87 1.31 1.71 5.20
N THR A 88 2.27 2.35 5.85
CA THR A 88 1.98 3.26 6.98
C THR A 88 1.20 4.49 6.50
N ALA A 89 1.65 5.13 5.43
CA ALA A 89 1.01 6.31 4.87
C ALA A 89 -0.41 6.03 4.37
N PHE A 90 -0.61 4.87 3.74
CA PHE A 90 -1.89 4.43 3.20
C PHE A 90 -2.92 4.19 4.30
N PHE A 91 -2.57 3.48 5.38
CA PHE A 91 -3.52 3.27 6.48
C PHE A 91 -3.80 4.56 7.25
N PHE A 92 -2.81 5.43 7.42
CA PHE A 92 -3.05 6.78 7.95
C PHE A 92 -4.03 7.56 7.07
N ALA A 93 -3.84 7.53 5.74
CA ALA A 93 -4.70 8.21 4.79
C ALA A 93 -6.13 7.66 4.78
N LEU A 94 -6.32 6.34 4.93
CA LEU A 94 -7.67 5.75 5.07
C LEU A 94 -8.43 6.29 6.28
N ASP A 95 -7.75 6.41 7.42
CA ASP A 95 -8.35 6.99 8.64
C ASP A 95 -8.62 8.49 8.48
N PHE A 96 -7.68 9.23 7.90
CA PHE A 96 -7.84 10.66 7.63
C PHE A 96 -8.99 10.96 6.66
N PHE A 97 -9.13 10.16 5.60
CA PHE A 97 -10.16 10.30 4.57
C PHE A 97 -11.38 9.41 4.82
N ARG A 98 -11.63 9.00 6.05
CA ARG A 98 -12.76 8.11 6.39
C ARG A 98 -14.12 8.65 5.92
N ALA A 99 -14.30 9.97 5.90
CA ALA A 99 -15.51 10.62 5.38
C ALA A 99 -15.73 10.41 3.87
N LYS A 100 -14.68 10.08 3.11
CA LYS A 100 -14.72 9.79 1.67
C LYS A 100 -14.93 8.29 1.35
N GLN A 101 -15.10 7.45 2.37
CA GLN A 101 -15.35 6.02 2.19
C GLN A 101 -16.66 5.79 1.39
N PRO A 102 -16.62 5.00 0.29
CA PRO A 102 -17.84 4.65 -0.45
C PRO A 102 -18.85 3.92 0.43
N ARG A 103 -20.14 4.24 0.27
CA ARG A 103 -21.23 3.64 1.07
C ARG A 103 -21.37 2.14 0.87
N ASP A 104 -21.00 1.65 -0.30
CA ASP A 104 -21.04 0.26 -0.73
C ASP A 104 -19.71 -0.48 -0.50
N PHE A 105 -18.73 0.13 0.18
CA PHE A 105 -17.47 -0.52 0.51
C PHE A 105 -17.70 -1.69 1.47
N GLN A 106 -17.40 -2.90 1.00
CA GLN A 106 -17.66 -4.14 1.76
C GLN A 106 -16.52 -4.53 2.71
N GLY A 107 -15.43 -3.76 2.76
CA GLY A 107 -14.20 -4.08 3.47
C GLY A 107 -13.07 -4.55 2.55
N ALA A 108 -11.85 -4.64 3.08
CA ALA A 108 -10.69 -5.15 2.36
C ALA A 108 -10.01 -6.30 3.11
N ASP A 109 -9.49 -7.26 2.35
CA ASP A 109 -8.62 -8.32 2.86
C ASP A 109 -7.21 -7.75 3.11
N THR A 110 -7.08 -7.05 4.24
CA THR A 110 -5.83 -6.40 4.63
C THR A 110 -4.74 -7.42 4.90
N VAL A 111 -5.08 -8.54 5.55
CA VAL A 111 -4.11 -9.58 5.89
C VAL A 111 -3.57 -10.25 4.63
N GLY A 112 -4.43 -10.63 3.69
CA GLY A 112 -4.01 -11.21 2.43
C GLY A 112 -3.24 -10.23 1.55
N THR A 113 -3.61 -8.94 1.55
CA THR A 113 -2.84 -7.88 0.88
C THR A 113 -1.41 -7.82 1.40
N LEU A 114 -1.24 -7.66 2.72
CA LEU A 114 0.09 -7.53 3.34
C LEU A 114 0.89 -8.83 3.23
N SER A 115 0.23 -9.99 3.25
CA SER A 115 0.88 -11.29 3.04
C SER A 115 1.45 -11.42 1.63
N LEU A 116 0.70 -10.98 0.61
CA LEU A 116 1.19 -10.98 -0.78
C LEU A 116 2.37 -10.03 -0.97
N GLN A 117 2.32 -8.82 -0.42
CA GLN A 117 3.47 -7.90 -0.44
C GLN A 117 4.69 -8.53 0.25
N ALA A 118 4.51 -9.14 1.43
CA ALA A 118 5.62 -9.79 2.14
C ALA A 118 6.27 -10.90 1.29
N ILE A 119 5.47 -11.69 0.57
CA ILE A 119 5.97 -12.69 -0.40
C ILE A 119 6.75 -12.02 -1.53
N GLY A 120 6.18 -10.96 -2.11
CA GLY A 120 6.81 -10.17 -3.16
C GLY A 120 8.19 -9.67 -2.74
N LEU A 121 8.28 -9.02 -1.59
CA LEU A 121 9.52 -8.50 -1.01
C LEU A 121 10.55 -9.60 -0.73
N LEU A 122 10.13 -10.75 -0.18
CA LEU A 122 11.03 -11.89 0.03
C LEU A 122 11.60 -12.43 -1.28
N ASN A 123 10.80 -12.46 -2.34
CA ASN A 123 11.22 -12.95 -3.65
C ASN A 123 12.18 -12.00 -4.38
N ARG A 124 12.23 -10.71 -4.01
CA ARG A 124 13.22 -9.75 -4.57
C ARG A 124 14.64 -10.04 -4.11
N ARG A 125 14.83 -10.72 -2.98
CA ARG A 125 16.15 -10.96 -2.39
C ARG A 125 16.78 -12.21 -3.01
N PRO A 126 17.89 -12.08 -3.77
CA PRO A 126 18.58 -13.24 -4.31
C PRO A 126 19.09 -14.12 -3.15
N GLY A 127 18.68 -15.39 -3.15
CA GLY A 127 19.12 -16.41 -2.18
C GLY A 127 18.22 -16.63 -0.95
N ALA A 128 17.23 -15.79 -0.68
CA ALA A 128 16.37 -15.91 0.51
C ALA A 128 14.93 -16.37 0.23
N GLY A 129 14.38 -16.08 -0.95
CA GLY A 129 12.93 -16.19 -1.21
C GLY A 129 12.42 -17.52 -1.76
N GLY A 130 13.29 -18.40 -2.26
CA GLY A 130 12.87 -19.49 -3.16
C GLY A 130 11.92 -20.53 -2.54
N GLU A 131 12.11 -20.91 -1.28
CA GLU A 131 11.31 -21.95 -0.61
C GLU A 131 10.29 -21.36 0.38
N ILE A 132 10.68 -20.29 1.08
CA ILE A 132 9.82 -19.59 2.04
C ILE A 132 8.71 -18.84 1.31
N GLY A 133 9.03 -18.13 0.22
CA GLY A 133 8.03 -17.44 -0.60
C GLY A 133 7.00 -18.39 -1.20
N LYS A 134 7.43 -19.57 -1.67
CA LYS A 134 6.53 -20.63 -2.17
C LYS A 134 5.64 -21.22 -1.07
N LYS A 135 6.17 -21.44 0.13
CA LYS A 135 5.38 -21.95 1.27
C LYS A 135 4.32 -20.94 1.70
N LEU A 136 4.66 -19.66 1.75
CA LEU A 136 3.75 -18.59 2.14
C LEU A 136 2.68 -18.33 1.06
N ASP A 137 3.06 -18.31 -0.23
CA ASP A 137 2.10 -18.20 -1.35
C ASP A 137 1.07 -19.34 -1.33
N ASN A 138 1.53 -20.58 -1.07
CA ASN A 138 0.64 -21.71 -0.90
C ASN A 138 -0.27 -21.58 0.35
N ALA A 139 0.23 -20.99 1.44
CA ALA A 139 -0.59 -20.75 2.63
C ALA A 139 -1.67 -19.69 2.38
N VAL A 140 -1.33 -18.59 1.71
CA VAL A 140 -2.29 -17.53 1.32
C VAL A 140 -3.35 -18.07 0.36
N LYS A 141 -2.96 -18.88 -0.62
CA LYS A 141 -3.90 -19.56 -1.53
C LYS A 141 -4.86 -20.50 -0.79
N ARG A 142 -4.42 -21.14 0.29
CA ARG A 142 -5.27 -22.00 1.13
C ARG A 142 -6.24 -21.19 1.99
N LEU A 143 -5.78 -20.09 2.59
CA LEU A 143 -6.64 -19.22 3.40
C LEU A 143 -7.72 -18.55 2.54
N SER A 144 -7.37 -18.04 1.35
CA SER A 144 -8.34 -17.51 0.37
C SER A 144 -9.26 -18.56 -0.28
N SER A 145 -8.98 -19.86 -0.09
CA SER A 145 -9.91 -20.93 -0.47
C SER A 145 -10.85 -21.34 0.65
N TYR A 146 -10.51 -21.04 1.91
CA TYR A 146 -11.29 -21.42 3.08
C TYR A 146 -12.51 -20.50 3.30
N GLU A 147 -12.44 -19.24 2.88
CA GLU A 147 -13.56 -18.28 2.95
C GLU A 147 -14.67 -18.54 1.92
N ARG A 148 -14.60 -19.62 1.14
CA ARG A 148 -15.57 -19.95 0.07
C ARG A 148 -16.51 -21.12 0.38
N ASP A 149 -16.39 -21.75 1.55
CA ASP A 149 -17.15 -22.97 1.86
C ASP A 149 -18.38 -22.76 2.77
N ASP A 150 -18.66 -21.54 3.25
CA ASP A 150 -19.81 -21.24 4.12
C ASP A 150 -21.16 -21.03 3.36
N ASP A 151 -21.17 -21.05 2.02
CA ASP A 151 -22.39 -20.91 1.20
C ASP A 151 -23.06 -22.26 0.84
N LYS A 152 -22.68 -23.37 1.47
CA LYS A 152 -23.40 -24.65 1.26
C LYS A 152 -24.65 -24.69 2.13
N GLU A 153 -25.77 -24.21 1.56
CA GLU A 153 -27.11 -24.47 2.09
C GLU A 153 -27.26 -25.94 2.51
N PRO A 154 -27.85 -26.22 3.69
CA PRO A 154 -28.10 -27.58 4.11
C PRO A 154 -29.12 -28.20 3.17
N ARG A 155 -28.70 -29.23 2.43
CA ARG A 155 -29.62 -30.06 1.66
C ARG A 155 -30.58 -30.74 2.64
N GLU A 156 -31.82 -30.23 2.69
CA GLU A 156 -32.94 -30.89 3.37
C GLU A 156 -33.07 -32.33 2.83
N ARG A 157 -33.21 -33.28 3.76
CA ARG A 157 -33.29 -34.71 3.50
C ARG A 157 -34.70 -35.14 3.14
#